data_AF-A0A3B1CZ09-F1
#
_entry.id   AF-A0A3B1CZ09-F1
#
_cell.length_a   1.000
_cell.length_b   1.000
_cell.length_c   1.000
_cell.angle_alpha   90.00
_cell.angle_beta   90.00
_cell.angle_gamma   90.00
#
_symmetry.space_group_name_H-M   'P 1'
#
loop_
_entity.id
_entity.type
_entity.pdbx_description
1 polymer ?
#
loop_
_entity_poly.entity_id
_entity_poly.type
_entity_poly.pdbx_seq_one_letter_code
_entity_poly.pdbx_strand_id
1 'polypeptide(L)'
;MSVEIKISPSRNPNYVTFSTDQDLIPLGTGLTYSDPESAESNPLAKSLFAIGGVESIWILGSAIHVTKGEKARWSQIQSRVIETIRRAANSN
;
A
#
# COMPACT_ATOMS: atom_id res chain seq x y z
N MET A 1 2.15 19.76 -7.09
CA MET A 1 2.00 18.54 -7.90
C MET A 1 1.11 17.59 -7.12
N SER A 2 0.09 17.02 -7.75
CA SER A 2 -0.90 16.16 -7.09
C SER A 2 -0.74 14.75 -7.64
N VAL A 3 -0.34 13.80 -6.78
CA VAL A 3 -0.26 12.39 -7.16
C VAL A 3 -1.69 11.85 -7.21
N GLU A 4 -2.11 11.34 -8.36
CA GLU A 4 -3.40 10.67 -8.50
C GLU A 4 -3.26 9.22 -8.03
N ILE A 5 -4.14 8.82 -7.11
CA ILE A 5 -4.17 7.46 -6.53
C ILE A 5 -5.49 6.84 -6.93
N LYS A 6 -5.44 5.80 -7.77
CA LYS A 6 -6.59 5.01 -8.19
C LYS A 6 -6.75 3.81 -7.27
N ILE A 7 -7.99 3.55 -6.87
CA ILE A 7 -8.33 2.48 -5.93
C ILE A 7 -9.21 1.50 -6.69
N SER A 8 -8.69 0.30 -6.89
CA SER A 8 -9.32 -0.78 -7.62
C SER A 8 -9.58 -1.94 -6.65
N PRO A 9 -10.78 -2.04 -6.08
CA PRO A 9 -11.16 -3.20 -5.28
C PRO A 9 -11.25 -4.44 -6.16
N SER A 10 -10.82 -5.59 -5.64
CA SER A 10 -10.98 -6.88 -6.33
C SER A 10 -12.32 -7.54 -5.93
N ARG A 11 -12.58 -8.75 -6.45
CA ARG A 11 -13.74 -9.57 -6.03
C ARG A 11 -13.73 -9.85 -4.52
N ASN A 12 -12.54 -9.83 -3.91
CA ASN A 12 -12.37 -9.99 -2.48
C ASN A 12 -12.49 -8.63 -1.76
N PRO A 13 -13.44 -8.46 -0.82
CA PRO A 13 -13.61 -7.20 -0.09
C PRO A 13 -12.43 -6.86 0.82
N ASN A 14 -11.59 -7.85 1.13
CA ASN A 14 -10.38 -7.68 1.93
C ASN A 14 -9.16 -7.30 1.08
N TYR A 15 -9.26 -7.30 -0.24
CA TYR A 15 -8.15 -7.05 -1.14
C TYR A 15 -8.43 -5.84 -2.02
N VAL A 16 -7.55 -4.85 -1.92
CA VAL A 16 -7.65 -3.62 -2.71
C VAL A 16 -6.30 -3.31 -3.32
N THR A 17 -6.32 -2.98 -4.60
CA THR A 17 -5.15 -2.49 -5.33
C THR A 17 -5.22 -0.98 -5.42
N PHE A 18 -4.14 -0.31 -5.06
CA PHE A 18 -3.91 1.10 -5.16
C PHE A 18 -2.89 1.32 -6.27
N SER A 19 -3.23 2.06 -7.31
CA SER A 19 -2.31 2.38 -8.40
C SER A 19 -2.04 3.87 -8.41
N THR A 20 -0.78 4.25 -8.55
CA THR A 20 -0.36 5.65 -8.64
C THR A 20 0.09 5.99 -10.05
N ASP A 21 -0.03 7.27 -10.41
CA ASP A 21 0.50 7.77 -11.68
C ASP A 21 2.04 7.91 -11.65
N GLN A 22 2.63 7.97 -10.45
CA GLN A 22 4.07 8.05 -10.23
C GLN A 22 4.63 6.70 -9.77
N ASP A 23 5.85 6.36 -10.21
CA ASP A 23 6.59 5.22 -9.68
C ASP A 23 6.98 5.46 -8.21
N LEU A 24 6.58 4.53 -7.34
CA LEU A 24 6.89 4.57 -5.91
C LEU A 24 8.21 3.87 -5.59
N ILE A 25 8.55 2.87 -6.40
CA ILE A 25 9.80 2.13 -6.34
C ILE A 25 10.39 2.02 -7.75
N PRO A 26 11.71 1.87 -7.89
CA PRO A 26 12.36 1.72 -9.19
C PRO A 26 11.75 0.56 -10.01
N LEU A 27 11.41 0.87 -11.27
CA LEU A 27 10.90 -0.06 -12.27
C LEU A 27 11.77 -1.33 -12.33
N GLY A 28 11.13 -2.49 -12.17
CA GLY A 28 11.81 -3.80 -12.08
C GLY A 28 11.97 -4.34 -10.66
N THR A 29 11.66 -3.54 -9.64
CA THR A 29 11.62 -3.99 -8.25
C THR A 29 10.18 -4.34 -7.88
N GLY A 30 9.95 -5.56 -7.40
CA GLY A 30 8.69 -6.01 -6.83
C GLY A 30 8.93 -6.49 -5.41
N LEU A 31 8.27 -5.87 -4.44
CA LEU A 31 8.50 -6.14 -3.02
C LEU A 31 7.21 -6.65 -2.39
N THR A 32 7.23 -7.92 -1.98
CA THR A 32 6.13 -8.56 -1.28
C THR A 32 6.47 -8.68 0.20
N TYR A 33 5.53 -8.27 1.03
CA TYR A 33 5.65 -8.27 2.47
C TYR A 33 4.44 -9.01 3.05
N SER A 34 4.71 -10.21 3.56
CA SER A 34 3.72 -11.01 4.28
C SER A 34 3.77 -10.75 5.79
N ASP A 35 4.88 -10.18 6.27
CA ASP A 35 5.18 -10.00 7.68
C ASP A 35 5.68 -8.59 7.98
N PRO A 36 5.35 -8.03 9.16
CA PRO A 36 5.78 -6.70 9.55
C PRO A 36 7.31 -6.57 9.68
N GLU A 37 8.02 -7.63 10.06
CA GLU A 37 9.50 -7.64 10.14
C GLU A 37 10.13 -7.43 8.75
N SER A 38 9.61 -8.09 7.72
CA SER A 38 10.10 -7.90 6.35
C SER A 38 9.82 -6.48 5.84
N ALA A 39 8.69 -5.91 6.27
CA ALA A 39 8.31 -4.54 5.93
C ALA A 39 9.25 -3.49 6.53
N GLU A 40 10.09 -3.81 7.52
CA GLU A 40 11.05 -2.85 8.10
C GLU A 40 12.08 -2.34 7.10
N SER A 41 12.40 -3.15 6.10
CA SER A 41 13.33 -2.77 5.02
C SER A 41 12.76 -1.68 4.11
N ASN A 42 11.43 -1.43 4.14
CA ASN A 42 10.78 -0.42 3.32
C ASN A 42 9.87 0.51 4.16
N PRO A 43 10.16 1.82 4.22
CA PRO A 43 9.40 2.76 5.06
C PRO A 43 7.92 2.85 4.68
N LEU A 44 7.56 2.65 3.41
CA LEU A 44 6.16 2.63 2.96
C LEU A 44 5.45 1.37 3.46
N ALA A 45 6.05 0.19 3.30
CA ALA A 45 5.48 -1.05 3.80
C ALA A 45 5.33 -1.04 5.32
N LYS A 46 6.38 -0.58 6.05
CA LYS A 46 6.36 -0.43 7.51
C LYS A 46 5.21 0.47 7.98
N SER A 47 5.02 1.61 7.31
CA SER A 47 3.95 2.56 7.64
C SER A 47 2.56 1.98 7.40
N LEU A 48 2.40 1.17 6.34
CA LEU A 48 1.15 0.49 6.03
C LEU A 48 0.84 -0.64 7.02
N PHE A 49 1.83 -1.45 7.42
CA PHE A 49 1.66 -2.48 8.46
C PHE A 49 1.37 -1.88 9.84
N ALA A 50 1.88 -0.67 10.12
CA ALA A 50 1.52 0.08 11.33
C ALA A 50 0.04 0.54 11.33
N ILE A 51 -0.66 0.46 10.19
CA ILE A 51 -2.11 0.58 10.13
C ILE A 51 -2.70 -0.77 10.55
N GLY A 52 -3.07 -0.87 11.83
CA GLY A 52 -3.66 -2.09 12.37
C GLY A 52 -4.79 -2.62 11.50
N GLY A 53 -4.68 -3.90 11.13
CA GLY A 53 -5.64 -4.59 10.27
C GLY A 53 -5.14 -4.87 8.85
N VAL A 54 -3.89 -4.54 8.50
CA VAL A 54 -3.23 -5.03 7.27
C VAL A 54 -2.58 -6.38 7.55
N GLU A 55 -2.84 -7.38 6.69
CA GLU A 55 -2.23 -8.71 6.78
C GLU A 55 -1.07 -8.89 5.80
N SER A 56 -1.18 -8.37 4.58
CA SER A 56 -0.11 -8.52 3.58
C SER A 56 -0.12 -7.36 2.60
N ILE A 57 1.06 -7.03 2.09
CA ILE A 57 1.28 -5.89 1.20
C ILE A 57 2.18 -6.34 0.06
N TRP A 58 1.86 -5.92 -1.16
CA TRP A 58 2.72 -6.16 -2.31
C TRP A 58 2.83 -4.88 -3.12
N ILE A 59 4.07 -4.42 -3.36
CA ILE A 59 4.36 -3.20 -4.08
C ILE A 59 5.09 -3.56 -5.38
N LEU A 60 4.63 -3.02 -6.50
CA LEU A 60 5.10 -3.34 -7.84
C LEU A 60 5.17 -2.04 -8.67
N GLY A 61 6.35 -1.39 -8.71
CA GLY A 61 6.53 -0.09 -9.37
C GLY A 61 5.61 0.99 -8.79
N SER A 62 4.49 1.26 -9.46
CA SER A 62 3.44 2.20 -9.06
C SER A 62 2.16 1.55 -8.51
N ALA A 63 2.10 0.22 -8.41
CA ALA A 63 0.94 -0.51 -7.88
C ALA A 63 1.22 -1.04 -6.47
N ILE A 64 0.30 -0.82 -5.54
CA ILE A 64 0.31 -1.37 -4.18
C ILE A 64 -0.94 -2.22 -3.98
N HIS A 65 -0.75 -3.48 -3.72
CA HIS A 65 -1.79 -4.42 -3.36
C HIS A 65 -1.78 -4.55 -1.86
N VAL A 66 -2.91 -4.27 -1.22
CA VAL A 66 -3.05 -4.34 0.22
C VAL A 66 -4.16 -5.32 0.55
N THR A 67 -3.81 -6.33 1.35
CA THR A 67 -4.73 -7.28 1.94
C THR A 67 -4.95 -6.89 3.39
N LYS A 68 -6.20 -6.57 3.74
CA LYS A 68 -6.59 -6.34 5.13
C LYS A 68 -7.17 -7.62 5.75
N GLY A 69 -7.11 -7.73 7.06
CA GLY A 69 -7.79 -8.78 7.80
C GLY A 69 -9.32 -8.62 7.76
N GLU A 70 -10.03 -9.70 8.05
CA GLU A 70 -11.51 -9.72 8.06
C GLU A 70 -12.12 -8.74 9.06
N LYS A 71 -11.48 -8.58 10.23
CA LYS A 71 -11.95 -7.68 11.30
C LYS A 71 -11.72 -6.20 11.00
N ALA A 72 -10.93 -5.88 9.99
CA ALA A 72 -10.48 -4.53 9.67
C ALA A 72 -11.42 -3.81 8.69
N ARG A 73 -11.53 -2.48 8.78
CA ARG A 73 -12.42 -1.67 7.93
C ARG A 73 -11.66 -0.73 7.00
N TRP A 74 -11.90 -0.83 5.69
CA TRP A 74 -11.31 0.06 4.70
C TRP A 74 -11.60 1.54 4.96
N SER A 75 -12.79 1.90 5.42
CA SER A 75 -13.12 3.32 5.71
C SER A 75 -12.16 4.00 6.71
N GLN A 76 -11.49 3.23 7.58
CA GLN A 76 -10.49 3.77 8.53
C GLN A 76 -9.05 3.62 8.03
N ILE A 77 -8.79 2.59 7.21
CA ILE A 77 -7.47 2.22 6.71
C ILE A 77 -7.13 2.99 5.44
N GLN A 78 -8.09 3.10 4.53
CA GLN A 78 -7.94 3.67 3.18
C GLN A 78 -7.37 5.09 3.22
N SER A 79 -7.89 5.98 4.08
CA SER A 79 -7.36 7.34 4.19
C SER A 79 -5.89 7.37 4.62
N ARG A 80 -5.51 6.52 5.58
CA ARG A 80 -4.11 6.38 6.04
C ARG A 80 -3.23 5.80 4.94
N VAL A 81 -3.70 4.76 4.24
CA VAL A 81 -2.99 4.12 3.12
C VAL A 81 -2.71 5.13 2.00
N ILE A 82 -3.72 5.88 1.58
CA ILE A 82 -3.60 6.93 0.55
C ILE A 82 -2.57 7.97 0.96
N GLU A 83 -2.62 8.44 2.22
CA GLU A 83 -1.68 9.44 2.72
C GLU A 83 -0.24 8.90 2.76
N THR A 84 -0.05 7.65 3.19
CA THR A 84 1.27 6.99 3.20
C THR A 84 1.83 6.86 1.79
N ILE A 85 1.03 6.36 0.84
CA ILE A 85 1.42 6.22 -0.57
C ILE A 85 1.76 7.59 -1.16
N ARG A 86 0.90 8.59 -0.93
CA ARG A 86 1.14 9.96 -1.40
C ARG A 86 2.44 10.53 -0.86
N ARG A 87 2.72 10.36 0.43
CA ARG A 87 3.97 10.83 1.03
C ARG A 87 5.18 10.17 0.39
N ALA A 88 5.16 8.86 0.18
CA ALA A 88 6.25 8.17 -0.50
C ALA A 88 6.46 8.69 -1.93
N ALA A 89 5.37 8.89 -2.69
CA ALA A 89 5.43 9.44 -4.05
C ALA A 89 5.99 10.88 -4.10
N ASN A 90 5.75 11.71 -3.08
CA ASN A 90 6.28 13.08 -3.03
C ASN A 90 7.72 13.16 -2.51
N SER A 91 8.24 12.08 -1.92
CA SER A 91 9.58 12.03 -1.35
C SER A 91 10.65 11.56 -2.33
N ASN A 92 10.28 11.24 -3.57
CA ASN A 92 11.14 10.76 -4.65
C ASN A 92 11.21 11.79 -5.78
#